data_AF-A0A7L4R9L2-F1
#
_entry.id   AF-A0A7L4R9L2-F1
#
_cell.length_a   1.000
_cell.length_b   1.000
_cell.length_c   1.000
_cell.angle_alpha   90.00
_cell.angle_beta   90.00
_cell.angle_gamma   90.00
#
_symmetry.space_group_name_H-M   'P 1'
#
loop_
_entity.id
_entity.type
_entity.pdbx_description
1 polymer ?
#
loop_
_entity_poly.entity_id
_entity_poly.type
_entity_poly.pdbx_seq_one_letter_code
_entity_poly.pdbx_strand_id
1 'polypeptide(L)' 'MGYEGGDRPMFDAVCSKCGQPCQVPFKPSEGRPVYCRNCYKPKPRF' A
#
# COMPACT_ATOMS: atom_id res chain seq x y z
N MET A 1 8.53 -24.66 14.40
CA MET A 1 9.40 -24.05 13.37
C MET A 1 8.70 -22.82 12.83
N GLY A 2 9.44 -21.72 12.71
CA GLY A 2 8.92 -20.37 12.50
C GLY A 2 8.15 -20.21 11.20
N TYR A 3 7.07 -19.45 11.31
CA TYR A 3 6.30 -18.87 10.22
C TYR A 3 7.23 -18.06 9.31
N GLU A 4 7.56 -18.63 8.15
CA GLU A 4 8.20 -17.96 7.03
C GLU A 4 7.23 -16.89 6.51
N GLY A 5 7.27 -15.72 7.15
CA GLY A 5 6.57 -14.54 6.72
C GLY A 5 7.13 -14.09 5.38
N GLY A 6 6.61 -14.67 4.30
CA GLY A 6 7.09 -14.42 2.94
C GLY A 6 7.25 -12.94 2.67
N ASP A 7 8.43 -12.57 2.18
CA ASP A 7 8.79 -11.25 1.71
C ASP A 7 7.73 -10.74 0.75
N ARG A 8 6.81 -9.92 1.26
CA ARG A 8 5.79 -9.29 0.44
C ARG A 8 6.51 -8.28 -0.44
N PRO A 9 6.53 -8.45 -1.78
CA PRO A 9 7.19 -7.50 -2.64
C PRO A 9 6.54 -6.12 -2.45
N MET A 10 7.37 -5.14 -2.10
CA MET A 10 6.96 -3.74 -2.03
C MET A 10 7.15 -3.12 -3.42
N PHE A 11 6.15 -2.36 -3.86
CA PHE A 11 6.17 -1.66 -5.14
C PHE A 11 6.17 -0.15 -4.88
N ASP A 12 7.01 0.58 -5.60
CA ASP A 12 7.00 2.04 -5.57
C ASP A 12 5.77 2.57 -6.29
N ALA A 13 5.08 3.51 -5.63
CA ALA A 13 3.85 4.09 -6.10
C ALA A 13 3.68 5.54 -5.65
N VAL A 14 2.88 6.31 -6.38
CA VAL A 14 2.57 7.70 -6.02
C VAL A 14 1.18 7.76 -5.40
N CYS A 15 1.07 8.39 -4.23
CA CYS A 15 -0.20 8.55 -3.54
C CYS A 15 -1.13 9.45 -4.36
N SER A 16 -2.28 8.93 -4.80
CA SER A 16 -3.28 9.69 -5.55
C SER A 16 -3.97 10.80 -4.74
N LYS A 17 -3.78 10.83 -3.41
CA LYS A 17 -4.36 11.87 -2.52
C LYS A 17 -3.40 13.03 -2.22
N CYS A 18 -2.11 12.76 -2.02
CA CYS A 18 -1.11 13.79 -1.67
C CYS A 18 0.01 13.96 -2.69
N GLY A 19 0.12 13.08 -3.69
CA GLY A 19 1.15 13.13 -4.73
C GLY A 19 2.55 12.69 -4.27
N GLN A 20 2.71 12.19 -3.04
CA GLN A 20 4.01 11.77 -2.54
C GLN A 20 4.36 10.33 -2.93
N PRO A 21 5.65 10.02 -3.18
CA PRO A 21 6.12 8.66 -3.42
C PRO A 21 6.01 7.83 -2.13
N CYS A 22 5.55 6.58 -2.27
CA CYS A 22 5.38 5.63 -1.18
C CYS A 22 5.54 4.19 -1.65
N GLN A 23 5.91 3.29 -0.73
CA GLN A 23 5.99 1.86 -1.02
C GLN A 23 4.74 1.15 -0.53
N VAL A 24 4.15 0.35 -1.42
CA VAL A 24 2.91 -0.38 -1.15
C VAL A 24 3.09 -1.88 -1.43
N PRO A 25 2.47 -2.77 -0.65
CA PRO A 25 2.61 -4.23 -0.83
C PRO A 25 1.74 -4.77 -1.99
N PHE A 26 1.28 -3.90 -2.90
CA PHE A 26 0.42 -4.24 -4.02
C PHE A 26 0.87 -3.49 -5.27
N LYS A 27 0.75 -4.10 -6.45
CA LYS A 27 1.08 -3.41 -7.71
C LYS A 27 0.09 -2.27 -7.97
N PRO A 28 0.57 -1.04 -8.22
CA PRO A 28 -0.28 0.04 -8.74
C PRO A 28 -0.94 -0.44 -10.03
N SER A 29 -2.25 -0.28 -10.14
CA SER A 29 -3.01 -0.64 -11.34
C SER A 29 -3.62 0.61 -11.94
N GLU A 30 -3.55 0.73 -13.26
CA GLU A 30 -4.16 1.83 -14.01
C GLU A 30 -5.69 1.72 -13.87
N GLY A 31 -6.27 2.50 -12.96
CA GLY A 31 -7.70 2.45 -12.59
C GLY A 31 -7.97 2.29 -11.08
N ARG A 32 -6.98 1.94 -10.25
CA ARG A 32 -7.12 1.92 -8.78
C ARG A 32 -6.22 2.98 -8.14
N PRO A 33 -6.78 3.96 -7.40
CA PRO A 33 -5.96 4.98 -6.75
C PRO A 33 -5.11 4.35 -5.64
N VAL A 34 -3.82 4.69 -5.63
CA VAL A 34 -2.89 4.26 -4.58
C VAL A 34 -2.92 5.27 -3.45
N TYR A 35 -2.99 4.80 -2.22
CA TYR A 35 -2.94 5.67 -1.05
C TYR A 35 -1.79 5.27 -0.14
N CYS A 36 -0.96 6.24 0.23
CA CYS A 36 0.08 6.03 1.23
C CYS A 36 -0.54 5.72 2.60
N ARG A 37 0.23 5.12 3.51
CA ARG A 37 -0.25 4.71 4.84
C ARG A 37 -0.85 5.84 5.68
N ASN A 38 -0.45 7.09 5.41
CA ASN A 38 -0.98 8.28 6.07
C ASN A 38 -2.34 8.71 5.46
N CYS A 39 -2.51 8.55 4.15
CA CYS A 39 -3.76 8.86 3.45
C CYS A 39 -4.79 7.72 3.51
N TYR A 40 -4.31 6.48 3.64
CA TYR A 40 -5.11 5.28 3.76
C TYR A 40 -5.79 5.25 5.13
N LYS A 41 -7.11 5.48 5.17
CA LYS A 41 -7.90 5.30 6.39
C LYS A 41 -8.39 3.86 6.46
N PRO A 42 -7.83 2.99 7.33
CA PRO A 42 -8.44 1.70 7.58
C PRO A 42 -9.82 1.93 8.18
N LYS A 43 -10.86 1.34 7.59
CA LYS A 43 -12.19 1.33 8.22
C LYS A 43 -12.04 0.67 9.60
N PRO A 44 -12.48 1.32 10.69
CA PRO A 44 -12.54 0.64 11.99
C PRO A 44 -13.44 -0.57 11.83
N ARG A 45 -12.90 -1.74 12.18
CA ARG A 45 -13.68 -2.98 12.25
C ARG A 45 -14.47 -2.90 13.55
N PHE A 46 -15.69 -2.38 13.47
CA PHE A 46 -16.68 -2.54 14.53
C PHE A 46 -17.17 -3.99 14.58
#